data_AF-A0A380Q5F1-F1
#
_entry.id   AF-A0A380Q5F1-F1
#
_cell.length_a   1.000
_cell.length_b   1.000
_cell.length_c   1.000
_cell.angle_alpha   90.00
_cell.angle_beta   90.00
_cell.angle_gamma   90.00
#
_symmetry.space_group_name_H-M   'P 1'
#
loop_
_entity.id
_entity.type
_entity.pdbx_description
1 polymer ?
#
loop_
_entity_poly.entity_id
_entity_poly.type
_entity_poly.pdbx_seq_one_letter_code
_entity_poly.pdbx_strand_id
1 'polypeptide(L)'
;MIFNIQRYSTHDGPGIRTVVFLKGCSLGCRWCQNPESRSRHQDLLFDARFCLDGCDLCQRAVPEVIKRTLNGLLIFREKIQPEHITILKDCCPTQALTVSGEEKEVEDIMATVRRDKAFYDRSSGGITLSGGNHL
;
A
#
# COMPACT_ATOMS: atom_id res chain seq x y z
N MET A 1 4.60 9.96 3.49
CA MET A 1 3.68 8.81 3.31
C MET A 1 4.43 7.67 2.64
N ILE A 2 4.35 6.47 3.21
CA ILE A 2 4.89 5.23 2.64
C ILE A 2 3.73 4.30 2.27
N PHE A 3 3.91 3.36 1.36
CA PHE A 3 2.91 2.30 1.13
C PHE A 3 3.38 0.91 1.56
N ASN A 4 4.69 0.70 1.71
CA ASN A 4 5.23 -0.57 2.15
C ASN A 4 6.65 -0.41 2.76
N ILE A 5 7.03 -1.33 3.64
CA ILE A 5 8.42 -1.54 4.07
C ILE A 5 8.74 -3.02 3.86
N GLN A 6 9.55 -3.31 2.85
CA GLN A 6 9.97 -4.66 2.53
C GLN A 6 11.35 -4.93 3.14
N ARG A 7 11.42 -5.94 4.02
CA ARG A 7 12.67 -6.35 4.67
C ARG A 7 13.28 -7.53 3.90
N TYR A 8 14.59 -7.71 4.03
CA TYR A 8 15.35 -8.80 3.39
C TYR A 8 15.33 -8.83 1.86
N SER A 9 15.31 -7.65 1.24
CA SER A 9 15.49 -7.53 -0.21
C SER A 9 16.94 -7.80 -0.63
N THR A 10 17.14 -8.67 -1.62
CA THR A 10 18.46 -8.99 -2.20
C THR A 10 18.61 -8.50 -3.65
N HIS A 11 17.55 -7.97 -4.24
CA HIS A 11 17.55 -7.49 -5.64
C HIS A 11 17.62 -5.96 -5.75
N ASP A 12 17.39 -5.25 -4.65
CA ASP A 12 17.27 -3.78 -4.61
C ASP A 12 18.60 -3.07 -4.30
N GLY A 13 19.73 -3.74 -4.60
CA GLY A 13 21.11 -3.27 -4.41
C GLY A 13 22.01 -4.33 -3.75
N PRO A 14 23.30 -4.00 -3.50
CA PRO A 14 24.23 -4.90 -2.84
C PRO A 14 23.80 -5.25 -1.41
N GLY A 15 24.09 -6.48 -1.00
CA GLY A 15 23.81 -6.99 0.34
C GLY A 15 22.32 -7.19 0.63
N ILE A 16 22.00 -7.46 1.89
CA ILE A 16 20.62 -7.55 2.38
C ILE A 16 20.12 -6.13 2.65
N ARG A 17 18.98 -5.79 2.06
CA ARG A 17 18.41 -4.45 2.14
C ARG A 17 17.01 -4.43 2.73
N THR A 18 16.66 -3.29 3.33
CA THR A 18 15.27 -2.95 3.63
C THR A 18 14.84 -1.84 2.70
N VAL A 19 13.79 -2.08 1.93
CA VAL A 19 13.23 -1.13 0.98
C VAL A 19 12.08 -0.41 1.63
N VAL A 20 12.16 0.92 1.69
CA VAL A 20 11.06 1.78 2.10
C VAL A 20 10.41 2.33 0.85
N PHE A 21 9.15 1.94 0.64
CA PHE A 21 8.39 2.30 -0.53
C PHE A 21 7.58 3.57 -0.30
N LEU A 22 7.88 4.60 -1.09
CA LEU A 22 7.30 5.93 -0.99
C LEU A 22 6.12 6.09 -1.94
N LYS A 23 5.10 6.83 -1.48
CA LYS A 23 4.01 7.30 -2.33
C LYS A 23 4.36 8.63 -3.02
N GLY A 24 3.71 8.93 -4.14
CA GLY A 24 3.94 10.11 -4.97
C GLY A 24 4.94 9.92 -6.12
N CYS A 25 5.09 8.71 -6.66
CA CYS A 25 5.93 8.47 -7.83
C CYS A 25 5.43 9.29 -9.03
N SER A 26 6.27 10.18 -9.56
CA SER A 26 5.92 11.11 -10.63
C SER A 26 5.96 10.50 -12.03
N LEU A 27 6.31 9.21 -12.14
CA LEU A 27 6.52 8.55 -13.41
C LEU A 27 5.22 7.97 -13.97
N GLY A 28 4.99 8.19 -15.27
CA GLY A 28 3.83 7.72 -16.02
C GLY A 28 4.06 6.39 -16.74
N CYS A 29 4.71 5.42 -16.08
CA CYS A 29 5.11 4.15 -16.70
C CYS A 29 3.90 3.39 -17.27
N ARG A 30 3.99 2.95 -18.53
CA ARG A 30 2.93 2.17 -19.20
C ARG A 30 2.68 0.81 -18.54
N TRP A 31 3.72 0.21 -17.98
CA TRP A 31 3.68 -1.03 -17.20
C TRP A 31 4.24 -0.76 -15.80
N CYS A 32 3.50 0.03 -15.03
CA CYS A 32 3.87 0.34 -13.66
C CYS A 32 3.74 -0.91 -12.78
N GLN A 33 4.82 -1.30 -12.12
CA GLN A 33 4.80 -2.45 -11.20
C GLN A 33 4.06 -2.13 -9.90
N ASN A 34 4.12 -0.88 -9.45
CA ASN A 34 3.53 -0.42 -8.20
C ASN A 34 2.60 0.77 -8.49
N PRO A 35 1.47 0.59 -9.18
CA PRO A 35 0.55 1.69 -9.53
C PRO A 35 0.04 2.47 -8.30
N GLU A 36 -0.02 1.84 -7.14
CA GLU A 36 -0.39 2.42 -5.84
C GLU A 36 0.61 3.46 -5.33
N SER A 37 1.83 3.50 -5.88
CA SER A 37 2.83 4.49 -5.53
C SER A 37 2.57 5.85 -6.18
N ARG A 38 1.73 5.93 -7.23
CA ARG A 38 1.57 7.16 -8.03
C ARG A 38 0.84 8.27 -7.29
N SER A 39 -0.22 7.92 -6.58
CA SER A 39 -0.95 8.89 -5.76
C SER A 39 -0.10 9.33 -4.59
N ARG A 40 -0.20 10.62 -4.22
CA ARG A 40 0.38 11.15 -2.97
C ARG A 40 -0.53 10.91 -1.77
N HIS A 41 -1.79 10.55 -2.01
CA HIS A 41 -2.82 10.34 -0.99
C HIS A 41 -3.04 8.84 -0.77
N GLN A 42 -3.67 8.50 0.34
CA GLN A 42 -4.11 7.13 0.57
C GLN A 42 -5.14 6.71 -0.48
N ASP A 43 -5.00 5.49 -1.00
CA ASP A 43 -5.89 4.96 -2.03
C ASP A 43 -6.49 3.63 -1.60
N LEU A 44 -7.65 3.29 -2.14
CA LEU A 44 -8.25 1.97 -1.99
C LEU A 44 -7.73 1.00 -3.06
N LEU A 45 -7.23 -0.13 -2.60
CA LEU A 45 -6.94 -1.30 -3.40
C LEU A 45 -8.07 -2.31 -3.22
N PHE A 46 -8.49 -2.92 -4.33
CA PHE A 46 -9.53 -3.94 -4.32
C PHE A 46 -9.11 -5.15 -5.14
N ASP A 47 -9.16 -6.33 -4.53
CA ASP A 47 -8.94 -7.61 -5.16
C ASP A 47 -10.19 -8.49 -5.00
N ALA A 48 -10.91 -8.66 -6.10
CA ALA A 48 -12.16 -9.43 -6.11
C ALA A 48 -11.96 -10.90 -5.70
N ARG A 49 -10.75 -11.46 -5.87
CA ARG A 49 -10.45 -12.87 -5.56
C ARG A 49 -10.55 -13.18 -4.07
N PHE A 50 -10.34 -12.18 -3.22
CA PHE A 50 -10.44 -12.32 -1.76
C PHE A 50 -11.79 -11.85 -1.21
N CYS A 51 -12.66 -11.30 -2.06
CA CYS A 51 -13.94 -10.76 -1.61
C CYS A 51 -14.92 -11.90 -1.33
N LEU A 52 -15.50 -11.93 -0.12
CA LEU A 52 -16.49 -12.94 0.23
C LEU A 52 -17.81 -12.71 -0.52
N ASP A 53 -18.42 -13.80 -0.96
CA ASP A 53 -19.77 -13.80 -1.51
C ASP A 53 -20.79 -13.36 -0.46
N GLY A 54 -21.70 -12.47 -0.86
CA GLY A 54 -22.73 -11.91 0.02
C GLY A 54 -22.25 -10.86 1.03
N CYS A 55 -20.94 -10.59 1.16
CA CYS A 55 -20.45 -9.56 2.09
C CYS A 55 -20.80 -8.14 1.61
N ASP A 56 -21.42 -7.34 2.47
CA ASP A 56 -21.89 -5.98 2.18
C ASP A 56 -21.34 -4.92 3.16
N LEU A 57 -20.39 -5.28 4.02
CA LEU A 57 -19.86 -4.41 5.08
C LEU A 57 -19.34 -3.07 4.54
N CYS A 58 -18.53 -3.10 3.48
CA CYS A 58 -17.97 -1.89 2.87
C CYS A 58 -19.04 -1.02 2.18
N GLN A 59 -20.06 -1.62 1.57
CA GLN A 59 -21.21 -0.89 1.05
C GLN A 59 -21.99 -0.23 2.18
N ARG A 60 -22.25 -0.94 3.28
CA ARG A 60 -22.99 -0.41 4.43
C ARG A 60 -22.23 0.72 5.12
N ALA A 61 -20.90 0.65 5.12
CA ALA A 61 -20.03 1.64 5.71
C ALA A 61 -20.03 2.96 4.91
N VAL A 62 -20.00 2.88 3.57
CA VAL A 62 -19.93 4.06 2.66
C VAL A 62 -20.78 3.85 1.39
N PRO A 63 -22.13 3.87 1.50
CA PRO A 63 -23.04 3.47 0.42
C PRO A 63 -23.02 4.38 -0.82
N GLU A 64 -22.55 5.62 -0.67
CA GLU A 64 -22.33 6.58 -1.74
C GLU A 64 -21.08 6.26 -2.59
N VAL A 65 -20.10 5.56 -2.01
CA VAL A 65 -18.82 5.21 -2.65
C VAL A 65 -18.77 3.77 -3.14
N ILE A 66 -19.35 2.82 -2.40
CA ILE A 66 -19.27 1.39 -2.70
C ILE A 66 -20.65 0.78 -2.85
N LYS A 67 -20.88 0.08 -3.96
CA LYS A 67 -22.10 -0.70 -4.21
C LYS A 67 -21.77 -2.14 -4.56
N ARG A 68 -22.44 -3.07 -3.90
CA ARG A 68 -22.44 -4.50 -4.22
C ARG A 68 -23.38 -4.75 -5.39
N THR A 69 -22.88 -5.48 -6.36
CA THR A 69 -23.61 -5.95 -7.53
C THR A 69 -23.59 -7.49 -7.53
N LEU A 70 -24.35 -8.10 -8.44
CA LEU A 70 -24.34 -9.55 -8.63
C LEU A 70 -22.93 -10.10 -8.98
N ASN A 71 -22.09 -9.28 -9.62
CA ASN A 71 -20.77 -9.69 -10.13
C ASN A 71 -19.59 -9.07 -9.36
N GLY A 72 -19.81 -8.58 -8.13
CA GLY A 72 -18.75 -8.02 -7.29
C GLY A 72 -19.05 -6.61 -6.78
N LEU A 73 -18.00 -5.82 -6.53
CA LEU A 73 -18.10 -4.46 -6.00
C LEU A 73 -17.86 -3.41 -7.09
N LEU A 74 -18.76 -2.43 -7.15
CA LEU A 74 -18.57 -1.19 -7.90
C LEU A 74 -18.07 -0.11 -6.94
N ILE A 75 -16.90 0.45 -7.23
CA ILE A 75 -16.23 1.46 -6.39
C ILE A 75 -16.16 2.76 -7.19
N PHE A 76 -16.92 3.77 -6.74
CA PHE A 76 -16.94 5.12 -7.33
C PHE A 76 -15.74 5.92 -6.84
N ARG A 77 -14.58 5.69 -7.48
CA ARG A 77 -13.30 6.27 -7.05
C ARG A 77 -13.30 7.80 -7.03
N GLU A 78 -14.07 8.42 -7.89
CA GLU A 78 -14.26 9.87 -8.00
C GLU A 78 -14.98 10.49 -6.79
N LYS A 79 -15.69 9.68 -6.00
CA LYS A 79 -16.43 10.13 -4.81
C LYS A 79 -15.68 9.90 -3.51
N ILE A 80 -14.56 9.19 -3.55
CA ILE A 80 -13.77 8.90 -2.36
C ILE A 80 -13.25 10.22 -1.77
N GLN A 81 -13.50 10.39 -0.49
CA GLN A 81 -12.96 11.47 0.35
C GLN A 81 -12.17 10.86 1.51
N PRO A 82 -11.27 11.62 2.17
CA PRO A 82 -10.43 11.11 3.25
C PRO A 82 -11.19 10.44 4.42
N GLU A 83 -12.39 10.92 4.74
CA GLU A 83 -13.26 10.34 5.76
C GLU A 83 -13.69 8.90 5.41
N HIS A 84 -13.98 8.63 4.13
CA HIS A 84 -14.35 7.30 3.66
C HIS A 84 -13.16 6.33 3.76
N ILE A 85 -11.95 6.79 3.44
CA ILE A 85 -10.72 6.01 3.59
C ILE A 85 -10.53 5.56 5.05
N THR A 86 -10.75 6.48 5.99
CA THR A 86 -10.62 6.20 7.43
C THR A 86 -11.60 5.11 7.86
N ILE A 87 -12.85 5.19 7.42
CA ILE A 87 -13.90 4.19 7.71
C ILE A 87 -13.55 2.82 7.10
N LEU A 88 -13.05 2.82 5.86
CA LEU A 88 -12.80 1.59 5.11
C LEU A 88 -11.53 0.85 5.52
N LYS A 89 -10.59 1.51 6.21
CA LYS A 89 -9.29 0.95 6.60
C LYS A 89 -9.37 -0.42 7.25
N ASP A 90 -10.30 -0.60 8.19
CA ASP A 90 -10.45 -1.83 8.98
C ASP A 90 -11.81 -2.51 8.72
N CYS A 91 -12.50 -2.14 7.64
CA CYS A 91 -13.85 -2.62 7.34
C CYS A 91 -13.87 -4.02 6.71
N CYS A 92 -12.84 -4.38 5.93
CA CYS A 92 -12.85 -5.61 5.15
C CYS A 92 -12.20 -6.79 5.91
N PRO A 93 -12.97 -7.81 6.33
CA PRO A 93 -12.41 -8.91 7.13
C PRO A 93 -11.42 -9.79 6.36
N THR A 94 -11.57 -9.90 5.04
CA THR A 94 -10.67 -10.70 4.19
C THR A 94 -9.55 -9.89 3.55
N GLN A 95 -9.46 -8.60 3.84
CA GLN A 95 -8.50 -7.69 3.20
C GLN A 95 -8.62 -7.65 1.66
N ALA A 96 -9.77 -8.04 1.11
CA ALA A 96 -10.07 -7.86 -0.31
C ALA A 96 -10.10 -6.38 -0.69
N LEU A 97 -10.55 -5.54 0.24
CA LEU A 97 -10.49 -4.08 0.14
C LEU A 97 -9.51 -3.59 1.19
N THR A 98 -8.43 -2.93 0.76
CA THR A 98 -7.37 -2.41 1.63
C THR A 98 -7.05 -0.97 1.30
N VAL A 99 -6.57 -0.23 2.30
CA VAL A 99 -6.06 1.13 2.12
C VAL A 99 -4.54 1.07 1.94
N SER A 100 -4.06 1.60 0.83
CA SER A 100 -2.64 1.75 0.52
C SER A 100 -2.16 3.16 0.81
N GLY A 101 -1.18 3.26 1.70
CA GLY A 101 -0.61 4.52 2.16
C GLY A 101 -0.77 4.69 3.66
N GLU A 102 0.35 4.99 4.31
CA GLU A 102 0.43 5.26 5.74
C GLU A 102 1.27 6.53 5.95
N GLU A 103 0.73 7.47 6.71
CA GLU A 103 1.50 8.60 7.23
C GLU A 103 2.33 8.11 8.41
N LYS A 104 3.65 8.24 8.29
CA LYS A 104 4.60 7.91 9.34
C LYS A 104 5.62 9.03 9.44
N GLU A 105 5.99 9.33 10.68
CA GLU A 105 7.15 10.15 10.97
C GLU A 105 8.43 9.43 10.58
N VAL A 106 9.45 10.21 10.24
CA VAL A 106 10.76 9.68 9.82
C VAL A 106 11.35 8.83 10.94
N GLU A 107 11.17 9.24 12.18
CA GLU A 107 11.64 8.58 13.39
C GLU A 107 11.09 7.15 13.50
N ASP A 108 9.79 6.95 13.22
CA ASP A 108 9.13 5.65 13.28
C ASP A 108 9.60 4.71 12.15
N ILE A 109 9.79 5.27 10.96
CA ILE A 109 10.38 4.55 9.82
C ILE A 109 11.79 4.11 10.19
N MET A 110 12.60 5.02 10.72
CA MET A 110 13.98 4.73 11.12
C MET A 110 14.04 3.72 12.26
N ALA A 111 13.15 3.79 13.24
CA ALA A 111 13.03 2.79 14.30
C ALA A 111 12.75 1.40 13.73
N THR A 112 11.88 1.30 12.72
CA THR A 112 11.58 0.04 12.04
C THR A 112 12.78 -0.51 11.29
N VAL A 113 13.43 0.33 10.48
CA VAL A 113 14.51 -0.08 9.58
C VAL A 113 15.81 -0.39 10.34
N ARG A 114 16.09 0.33 11.43
CA ARG A 114 17.26 0.05 12.29
C ARG A 114 17.23 -1.33 12.93
N ARG A 115 16.08 -1.98 13.07
CA ARG A 115 15.98 -3.38 13.55
C ARG A 115 16.76 -4.37 12.68
N ASP A 116 17.02 -4.02 11.42
CA ASP A 116 17.75 -4.86 10.47
C ASP A 116 19.26 -4.54 10.42
N LYS A 117 19.77 -3.66 11.28
CA LYS A 117 21.17 -3.20 11.26
C LYS A 117 22.18 -4.35 11.22
N ALA A 118 21.97 -5.40 12.01
CA ALA A 118 22.87 -6.56 12.05
C ALA A 118 22.98 -7.28 10.69
N PHE A 119 21.96 -7.23 9.84
CA PHE A 119 22.01 -7.79 8.49
C PHE A 119 22.80 -6.90 7.54
N TYR A 120 22.61 -5.58 7.64
CA TYR A 120 23.35 -4.62 6.83
C TYR A 120 24.86 -4.75 7.07
N ASP A 121 25.26 -4.78 8.35
CA ASP A 121 26.66 -4.83 8.75
C ASP A 121 27.36 -6.13 8.26
N ARG A 122 26.64 -7.26 8.19
CA ARG A 122 27.19 -8.56 7.73
C ARG A 122 27.22 -8.74 6.22
N SER A 123 26.35 -8.04 5.49
CA SER A 123 26.15 -8.25 4.05
C SER A 123 26.63 -7.09 3.18
N SER A 124 27.19 -6.03 3.81
CA SER A 124 27.44 -4.75 3.16
C SER A 124 26.17 -4.17 2.51
N GLY A 125 25.04 -4.39 3.18
CA GLY A 125 23.70 -4.01 2.74
C GLY A 125 23.27 -2.63 3.24
N GLY A 126 21.96 -2.40 3.33
CA GLY A 126 21.46 -1.12 3.86
C GLY A 126 20.01 -0.84 3.53
N ILE A 127 19.70 0.45 3.32
CA ILE A 127 18.35 0.94 3.08
C ILE A 127 18.22 1.35 1.62
N THR A 128 17.12 0.98 0.97
CA THR A 128 16.75 1.51 -0.35
C THR A 128 15.46 2.31 -0.20
N LEU A 129 15.43 3.50 -0.80
CA LEU A 129 14.21 4.29 -0.94
C LEU A 129 13.70 4.09 -2.36
N SER A 130 12.45 3.64 -2.53
CA SER A 130 11.90 3.37 -3.86
C SER A 130 10.50 3.94 -4.03
N GLY A 131 10.23 4.52 -5.20
CA GLY A 131 8.87 4.86 -5.65
C GLY A 131 8.19 3.70 -6.39
N GLY A 132 8.77 2.49 -6.35
CA GLY A 132 8.22 1.31 -7.01
C GLY A 132 8.71 1.09 -8.45
N ASN A 133 9.86 1.64 -8.82
CA ASN A 133 10.56 1.26 -10.04
C ASN A 133 11.82 0.47 -9.69
N HIS A 134 12.18 -0.49 -10.54
CA HIS A 134 13.54 -1.02 -10.59
C HIS A 134 14.45 0.06 -11.19
N LEU A 135 15.58 0.33 -10.55
CA LEU A 135 16.70 1.05 -11.16
C LEU A 135 17.55 0.06 -11.95
#